data_AF-A0A953U5V6-F1
#
_entry.id   AF-A0A953U5V6-F1
#
_cell.length_a   1.000
_cell.length_b   1.000
_cell.length_c   1.000
_cell.angle_alpha   90.00
_cell.angle_beta   90.00
_cell.angle_gamma   90.00
#
_symmetry.space_group_name_H-M   'P 1'
#
loop_
_entity.id
_entity.type
_entity.pdbx_description
1 polymer ?
#
loop_
_entity_poly.entity_id
_entity_poly.type
_entity_poly.pdbx_seq_one_letter_code
_entity_poly.pdbx_strand_id
1 'polypeptide(L)'
;MNEEHKKSRWFWPLGLLATGLAGAGLVIFRGCWHSRMSWPVRAQNHSYQVCLGCGIKRLFDEEGFRAYGPYSYDLNKLIAWDRARTGAIQPAAEPETRRTAS
;
A
#
# COMPACT_ATOMS: atom_id res chain seq x y z
N MET A 1 56.19 0.86 30.98
CA MET A 1 54.99 0.08 30.57
C MET A 1 53.88 1.09 30.31
N ASN A 2 53.54 1.33 29.04
CA ASN A 2 52.66 2.44 28.61
C ASN A 2 51.17 2.12 28.83
N GLU A 3 50.48 2.96 29.60
CA GLU A 3 49.06 2.84 29.98
C GLU A 3 48.08 3.25 28.85
N GLU A 4 48.59 3.92 27.82
CA GLU A 4 47.85 4.46 26.67
C GLU A 4 47.18 3.38 25.80
N HIS A 5 47.77 2.18 25.71
CA HIS A 5 47.28 1.10 24.84
C HIS A 5 46.03 0.38 25.38
N LYS A 6 45.70 0.56 26.68
CA LYS A 6 44.58 -0.14 27.32
C LYS A 6 43.23 0.52 27.03
N LYS A 7 43.18 1.84 26.81
CA LYS A 7 41.95 2.57 26.47
C LYS A 7 41.52 2.31 25.02
N SER A 8 42.45 2.30 24.08
CA SER A 8 42.17 2.12 22.64
C SER A 8 41.48 0.78 22.30
N ARG A 9 41.86 -0.30 23.00
CA ARG A 9 41.30 -1.65 22.77
C ARG A 9 39.87 -1.85 23.27
N TRP A 10 39.34 -0.95 24.11
CA TRP A 10 37.96 -1.03 24.62
C TRP A 10 36.94 -0.30 23.72
N PHE A 11 37.38 0.67 22.92
CA PHE A 11 36.48 1.47 22.08
C PHE A 11 36.10 0.82 20.75
N TRP A 12 36.95 -0.08 20.23
CA TRP A 12 36.67 -0.83 18.99
C TRP A 12 35.40 -1.71 19.03
N PRO A 13 35.12 -2.51 20.08
CA PRO A 13 33.91 -3.33 20.11
C PRO A 13 32.62 -2.51 20.23
N LEU A 14 32.66 -1.32 20.87
CA LEU A 14 31.49 -0.42 20.93
C LEU A 14 31.16 0.20 19.56
N GLY A 15 32.16 0.57 18.77
CA GLY A 15 31.94 1.08 17.41
C GLY A 15 31.34 0.05 16.46
N LEU A 16 31.71 -1.23 16.62
CA LEU A 16 31.18 -2.35 15.82
C LEU A 16 29.74 -2.71 16.22
N LEU A 17 29.40 -2.65 17.50
CA LEU A 17 28.02 -2.86 17.97
C LEU A 17 27.06 -1.75 17.50
N ALA A 18 27.52 -0.49 17.52
CA ALA A 18 26.70 0.64 17.08
C ALA A 18 26.35 0.59 15.58
N THR A 19 27.27 0.13 14.74
CA THR A 19 27.03 -0.06 13.29
C THR A 19 26.14 -1.27 12.99
N GLY A 20 26.23 -2.35 13.77
CA GLY A 20 25.37 -3.53 13.60
C GLY A 20 23.88 -3.28 13.88
N LEU A 21 23.56 -2.50 14.92
CA LEU A 21 22.16 -2.21 15.28
C LEU A 21 21.46 -1.24 14.31
N ALA A 22 22.19 -0.29 13.73
CA ALA A 22 21.65 0.61 12.71
C ALA A 22 21.28 -0.13 11.41
N GLY A 23 22.05 -1.17 11.04
CA GLY A 23 21.78 -1.99 9.85
C GLY A 23 20.52 -2.84 9.97
N ALA A 24 20.25 -3.42 11.15
CA ALA A 24 19.08 -4.29 11.36
C ALA A 24 17.74 -3.53 11.32
N GLY A 25 17.69 -2.29 11.85
CA GLY A 25 16.48 -1.48 11.83
C GLY A 25 16.02 -1.10 10.42
N LEU A 26 16.95 -0.78 9.52
CA LEU A 26 16.67 -0.42 8.12
C LEU A 26 16.06 -1.56 7.29
N VAL A 27 16.29 -2.82 7.67
CA VAL A 27 15.74 -3.99 6.96
C VAL A 27 14.27 -4.21 7.34
N ILE A 28 13.91 -4.00 8.61
CA ILE A 28 12.55 -4.23 9.12
C ILE A 28 11.60 -3.09 8.74
N PHE A 29 12.06 -1.83 8.76
CA PHE A 29 11.23 -0.67 8.43
C PHE A 29 11.04 -0.41 6.92
N ARG A 30 11.58 -1.25 6.02
CA ARG A 30 11.24 -1.23 4.58
C ARG A 30 9.90 -1.90 4.24
N GLY A 31 9.19 -2.42 5.25
CA GLY A 31 8.11 -3.41 5.12
C GLY A 31 6.90 -3.02 4.26
N CYS A 32 6.39 -1.79 4.29
CA CYS A 32 5.35 -1.39 3.33
C CYS A 32 5.10 0.11 3.21
N TRP A 33 5.73 0.75 2.22
CA TRP A 33 5.30 2.03 1.63
C TRP A 33 4.54 1.77 0.32
N HIS A 34 3.60 0.81 0.37
CA HIS A 34 2.72 0.27 -0.69
C HIS A 34 2.97 0.70 -2.15
N SER A 35 4.18 0.48 -2.66
CA SER A 35 4.55 0.67 -4.08
C SER A 35 4.44 -0.63 -4.88
N ARG A 36 4.54 -1.78 -4.20
CA ARG A 36 4.47 -3.10 -4.82
C ARG A 36 3.08 -3.72 -4.64
N MET A 37 2.21 -3.42 -5.59
CA MET A 37 0.85 -3.95 -5.66
C MET A 37 0.77 -5.12 -6.64
N SER A 38 -0.11 -6.07 -6.38
CA SER A 38 -0.39 -7.20 -7.25
C SER A 38 -1.03 -6.75 -8.57
N TRP A 39 -1.09 -7.67 -9.53
CA TRP A 39 -2.00 -7.50 -10.68
C TRP A 39 -3.45 -7.40 -10.16
N PRO A 40 -4.31 -6.58 -10.79
CA PRO A 40 -5.71 -6.43 -10.37
C PRO A 40 -6.49 -7.74 -10.49
N VAL A 41 -7.22 -8.09 -9.44
CA VAL A 41 -8.07 -9.28 -9.37
C VAL A 41 -9.52 -8.84 -9.23
N ARG A 42 -10.45 -9.53 -9.90
CA ARG A 42 -11.89 -9.30 -9.79
C ARG A 42 -12.52 -10.17 -8.71
N ALA A 43 -13.34 -9.57 -7.85
CA ALA A 43 -14.27 -10.27 -6.97
C ALA A 43 -15.51 -9.41 -6.70
N GLN A 44 -16.70 -10.02 -6.60
CA GLN A 44 -17.95 -9.33 -6.26
C GLN A 44 -18.22 -8.08 -7.11
N ASN A 45 -17.99 -8.18 -8.43
CA ASN A 45 -18.14 -7.09 -9.40
C ASN A 45 -17.23 -5.86 -9.15
N HIS A 46 -16.19 -6.00 -8.33
CA HIS A 46 -15.17 -4.97 -8.11
C HIS A 46 -13.79 -5.54 -8.41
N SER A 47 -12.89 -4.65 -8.81
CA SER A 47 -11.48 -4.99 -9.00
C SER A 47 -10.65 -4.39 -7.90
N TYR A 48 -9.64 -5.12 -7.47
CA TYR A 48 -8.77 -4.70 -6.38
C TYR A 48 -7.36 -5.25 -6.57
N GLN A 49 -6.41 -4.56 -5.96
CA GLN A 49 -5.03 -5.00 -5.85
C GLN A 49 -4.67 -5.24 -4.38
N VAL A 50 -3.69 -6.11 -4.18
CA VAL A 50 -3.17 -6.46 -2.85
C VAL A 50 -1.69 -6.09 -2.81
N CYS A 51 -1.25 -5.41 -1.75
CA CYS A 51 0.18 -5.22 -1.56
C CYS A 51 0.87 -6.55 -1.29
N LEU A 52 1.90 -6.85 -2.06
CA LEU A 52 2.67 -8.09 -1.92
C LEU A 52 3.59 -8.12 -0.69
N GLY A 53 3.77 -6.97 -0.02
CA GLY A 53 4.57 -6.84 1.20
C GLY A 53 3.76 -7.10 2.47
N CYS A 54 2.61 -6.44 2.62
CA CYS A 54 1.82 -6.51 3.85
C CYS A 54 0.43 -7.13 3.69
N GLY A 55 -0.08 -7.30 2.46
CA GLY A 55 -1.42 -7.85 2.21
C GLY A 55 -2.58 -6.84 2.25
N ILE A 56 -2.30 -5.54 2.42
CA ILE A 56 -3.35 -4.51 2.38
C ILE A 56 -3.96 -4.42 0.99
N LYS A 57 -5.27 -4.20 0.91
CA LYS A 57 -6.01 -4.14 -0.36
C LYS A 57 -6.41 -2.72 -0.70
N ARG A 58 -6.59 -2.46 -2.00
CA ARG A 58 -7.12 -1.20 -2.54
C ARG A 58 -7.92 -1.48 -3.80
N LEU A 59 -9.00 -0.74 -4.01
CA LEU A 59 -9.81 -0.88 -5.22
C LEU A 59 -9.03 -0.42 -6.45
N PHE A 60 -9.41 -0.97 -7.59
CA PHE A 60 -8.79 -0.73 -8.88
C PHE A 60 -9.86 -0.52 -9.94
N ASP A 61 -9.73 0.57 -10.68
CA ASP A 61 -10.56 0.94 -11.81
C ASP A 61 -9.92 0.37 -13.07
N GLU A 62 -10.61 -0.53 -13.74
CA GLU A 62 -10.11 -1.23 -14.92
C GLU A 62 -10.23 -0.40 -16.19
N GLU A 63 -11.21 0.50 -16.25
CA GLU A 63 -11.42 1.38 -17.39
C GLU A 63 -10.35 2.48 -17.39
N GLY A 64 -10.16 3.12 -16.24
CA GLY A 64 -9.11 4.11 -16.02
C GLY A 64 -7.73 3.53 -15.71
N PHE A 65 -7.61 2.20 -15.63
CA PHE A 65 -6.41 1.44 -15.27
C PHE A 65 -5.65 2.03 -14.06
N ARG A 66 -6.35 2.35 -12.98
CA ARG A 66 -5.78 3.05 -11.81
C ARG A 66 -6.34 2.56 -10.48
N ALA A 67 -5.50 2.52 -9.46
CA ALA A 67 -5.95 2.24 -8.10
C ALA A 67 -6.67 3.47 -7.50
N TYR A 68 -7.76 3.24 -6.76
CA TYR A 68 -8.54 4.31 -6.15
C TYR A 68 -9.04 3.94 -4.75
N GLY A 69 -9.55 4.96 -4.04
CA GLY A 69 -10.13 4.78 -2.72
C GLY A 69 -9.12 4.48 -1.61
N PRO A 70 -9.64 4.20 -0.40
CA PRO A 70 -8.83 3.93 0.78
C PRO A 70 -8.17 2.55 0.71
N TYR A 71 -7.23 2.33 1.62
CA TYR A 71 -6.65 1.01 1.85
C TYR A 71 -7.41 0.29 2.96
N SER A 72 -7.60 -1.03 2.82
CA SER A 72 -8.12 -1.87 3.88
C SER A 72 -7.69 -3.32 3.71
N TYR A 73 -7.59 -4.06 4.81
CA TYR A 73 -7.40 -5.51 4.75
C TYR A 73 -8.70 -6.26 4.44
N ASP A 74 -9.86 -5.65 4.72
CA ASP A 74 -11.19 -6.19 4.45
C ASP A 74 -11.73 -5.65 3.12
N LEU A 75 -11.92 -6.56 2.16
CA LEU A 75 -12.45 -6.20 0.84
C LEU A 75 -13.91 -5.74 0.91
N ASN A 76 -14.72 -6.33 1.78
CA ASN A 76 -16.14 -5.97 1.89
C ASN A 76 -16.29 -4.53 2.39
N LYS A 77 -15.40 -4.09 3.29
CA LYS A 77 -15.35 -2.69 3.75
C LYS A 77 -15.04 -1.72 2.61
N LEU A 78 -14.14 -2.09 1.68
CA LEU A 78 -13.83 -1.28 0.50
C LEU A 78 -15.02 -1.20 -0.46
N ILE A 79 -15.68 -2.33 -0.71
CA ILE A 79 -16.86 -2.39 -1.58
C ILE A 79 -18.02 -1.58 -0.99
N ALA A 80 -18.27 -1.67 0.31
CA ALA A 80 -19.28 -0.87 0.99
C ALA A 80 -18.98 0.64 0.86
N TRP A 81 -17.72 1.03 0.99
CA TRP A 81 -17.29 2.41 0.79
C TRP A 81 -17.55 2.90 -0.65
N ASP A 82 -17.24 2.09 -1.67
CA ASP A 82 -17.44 2.48 -3.07
C ASP A 82 -18.92 2.56 -3.44
N ARG A 83 -19.74 1.63 -2.94
CA ARG A 83 -21.21 1.69 -3.11
C ARG A 83 -21.81 2.92 -2.46
N ALA A 84 -21.38 3.27 -1.26
CA ALA A 84 -21.83 4.50 -0.59
C ALA A 84 -21.43 5.75 -1.37
N ARG A 85 -20.21 5.76 -1.94
CA ARG A 85 -19.73 6.87 -2.78
C ARG A 85 -20.53 7.00 -4.07
N THR A 86 -20.74 5.90 -4.80
CA THR A 86 -21.47 5.89 -6.06
C THR A 86 -22.96 6.19 -5.86
N GLY A 87 -23.56 5.70 -4.78
CA GLY A 87 -24.93 6.04 -4.40
C GLY A 87 -25.12 7.52 -4.03
N ALA A 88 -24.08 8.18 -3.51
CA ALA A 88 -24.10 9.61 -3.21
C ALA A 88 -23.79 10.51 -4.43
N ILE A 89 -23.12 9.97 -5.45
CA ILE A 89 -22.70 10.73 -6.65
C ILE A 89 -23.76 10.72 -7.76
N GLN A 90 -24.86 9.95 -7.65
CA GLN A 90 -25.93 10.01 -8.65
C GLN A 90 -26.93 11.15 -8.38
N PRO A 91 -26.90 12.22 -9.18
CA PRO A 91 -28.11 12.76 -9.79
C PRO A 91 -28.13 12.41 -11.30
N ALA A 92 -29.18 11.70 -11.68
CA ALA A 92 -29.72 11.51 -13.03
C ALA A 92 -28.74 11.12 -14.15
N ALA A 93 -28.67 9.82 -14.44
CA ALA A 93 -28.49 9.39 -15.82
C ALA A 93 -29.67 9.95 -16.63
N GLU A 94 -29.39 10.93 -17.49
CA GLU A 94 -30.33 11.47 -18.47
C GLU A 94 -30.79 10.32 -19.39
N PRO A 95 -32.10 10.13 -19.63
CA PRO A 95 -32.57 9.03 -20.46
C PRO A 95 -32.13 9.26 -21.91
N GLU A 96 -31.43 8.28 -22.47
CA GLU A 96 -31.07 8.23 -23.89
C GLU A 96 -32.29 8.59 -24.74
N THR A 97 -32.22 9.76 -25.38
CA THR A 97 -33.25 10.18 -26.32
C THR A 97 -33.12 9.29 -27.55
N ARG A 98 -34.02 8.31 -27.61
CA ARG A 98 -34.36 7.46 -28.76
C ARG A 98 -34.28 8.25 -30.07
N ARG A 99 -33.20 8.09 -30.83
CA ARG A 99 -33.13 8.56 -32.22
C ARG A 99 -33.85 7.54 -33.11
N THR A 100 -35.13 7.76 -33.35
CA THR A 100 -35.84 7.17 -34.50
C THR A 100 -35.35 7.87 -35.76
N ALA A 101 -34.72 7.12 -36.66
CA ALA A 101 -34.45 7.54 -38.02
C ALA A 101 -35.71 7.26 -38.88
N SER A 102 -36.13 8.27 -39.64
CA SER A 102 -37.16 8.19 -40.69
C SER A 102 -36.53 7.90 -42.04
#